data_AF-A0A2P6V9W8-F1
#
_entry.id   AF-A0A2P6V9W8-F1
#
_cell.length_a   1.000
_cell.length_b   1.000
_cell.length_c   1.000
_cell.angle_alpha   90.00
_cell.angle_beta   90.00
_cell.angle_gamma   90.00
#
_symmetry.space_group_name_H-M   'P 1'
#
loop_
_entity.id
_entity.type
_entity.pdbx_description
1 polymer ?
#
loop_
_entity_poly.entity_id
_entity_poly.type
_entity_poly.pdbx_seq_one_letter_code
_entity_poly.pdbx_strand_id
1 'polypeptide(L)'
;MRRRRRDAVAAAAAPQPQQPHIPEVLPADGSSPAAHAVPDLVAGQQLWEDVEAAAEAAERLENSGRGEEAIEVLKQALARLEAAGGDDFAMVPLLQLLWDALHSAGRHREALLAIARVSAAVGARFGADSAETQLVSVRLGISSAACGQLEAGLNLIYGATPVLQHNLTNWRLHCTAPQLEHVNQVPRGELVLSESATES
;
A
#
# COMPACT_ATOMS: atom_id res chain seq x y z
N MET A 1 -40.94 53.22 34.52
CA MET A 1 -41.94 52.16 34.31
C MET A 1 -41.97 51.80 32.82
N ARG A 2 -41.17 50.84 32.35
CA ARG A 2 -41.55 49.45 32.03
C ARG A 2 -42.93 49.28 31.37
N ARG A 3 -42.95 48.98 30.06
CA ARG A 3 -43.68 47.84 29.48
C ARG A 3 -43.09 47.49 28.10
N ARG A 4 -42.55 46.27 28.06
CA ARG A 4 -41.90 45.60 26.92
C ARG A 4 -42.97 45.20 25.90
N ARG A 5 -42.68 45.43 24.61
CA ARG A 5 -43.28 44.67 23.50
C ARG A 5 -42.90 43.19 23.68
N ARG A 6 -43.90 42.31 23.71
CA ARG A 6 -43.74 40.85 23.64
C ARG A 6 -43.92 40.47 22.18
N ASP A 7 -42.82 40.28 21.48
CA ASP A 7 -42.76 39.53 20.23
C ASP A 7 -42.22 38.14 20.54
N ALA A 8 -42.90 37.12 19.99
CA ALA A 8 -42.47 35.73 19.76
C ALA A 8 -42.03 34.93 21.02
N VAL A 9 -42.18 33.62 21.14
CA VAL A 9 -42.03 32.52 20.19
C VAL A 9 -42.93 31.38 20.70
N ALA A 10 -43.67 30.75 19.80
CA ALA A 10 -44.39 29.52 20.07
C ALA A 10 -43.39 28.43 20.48
N ALA A 11 -43.65 27.75 21.60
CA ALA A 11 -42.89 26.60 22.03
C ALA A 11 -43.10 25.44 21.03
N ALA A 12 -42.22 25.35 20.04
CA ALA A 12 -42.08 24.17 19.20
C ALA A 12 -41.36 23.10 20.03
N ALA A 13 -42.11 22.10 20.48
CA ALA A 13 -41.53 20.87 21.01
C ALA A 13 -40.71 20.22 19.89
N ALA A 14 -39.42 20.03 20.12
CA ALA A 14 -38.53 19.34 19.20
C ALA A 14 -39.00 17.88 19.00
N PRO A 15 -39.08 17.38 17.76
CA PRO A 15 -39.37 15.96 17.54
C PRO A 15 -38.21 15.10 18.03
N GLN A 16 -38.50 14.10 18.86
CA GLN A 16 -37.53 13.11 19.31
C GLN A 16 -37.01 12.29 18.11
N PRO A 17 -35.72 11.89 18.10
CA PRO A 17 -35.18 11.03 17.05
C PRO A 17 -35.83 9.65 17.14
N GLN A 18 -36.60 9.30 16.11
CA GLN A 18 -37.17 7.96 15.97
C GLN A 18 -36.02 6.95 15.79
N GLN A 19 -35.89 6.01 16.72
CA GLN A 19 -35.01 4.86 16.54
C GLN A 19 -35.49 4.05 15.33
N PRO A 20 -34.59 3.59 14.44
CA PRO A 20 -34.99 2.75 13.33
C PRO A 20 -35.50 1.41 13.86
N HIS A 21 -36.77 1.11 13.56
CA HIS A 21 -37.34 -0.22 13.78
C HIS A 21 -36.57 -1.24 12.93
N ILE A 22 -35.93 -2.21 13.58
CA ILE A 22 -35.41 -3.41 12.94
C ILE A 22 -36.56 -4.42 12.88
N PRO A 23 -37.07 -4.84 11.72
CA PRO A 23 -38.02 -5.94 11.63
C PRO A 23 -37.28 -7.28 11.74
N GLU A 24 -37.72 -8.12 12.67
CA GLU A 24 -37.24 -9.48 12.89
C GLU A 24 -37.91 -10.44 11.87
N VAL A 25 -37.13 -10.82 10.85
CA VAL A 25 -37.08 -12.07 10.05
C VAL A 25 -38.37 -12.85 9.72
N LEU A 26 -38.73 -12.93 8.42
CA LEU A 26 -38.68 -14.15 7.55
C LEU A 26 -39.34 -13.87 6.18
N PRO A 27 -38.69 -14.12 5.03
CA PRO A 27 -39.40 -14.29 3.77
C PRO A 27 -39.70 -15.77 3.51
N ALA A 28 -40.99 -16.09 3.35
CA ALA A 28 -41.43 -17.24 2.59
C ALA A 28 -41.42 -16.82 1.12
N ASP A 29 -40.35 -17.17 0.41
CA ASP A 29 -40.40 -17.59 -1.01
C ASP A 29 -38.98 -18.02 -1.43
N GLY A 30 -38.88 -19.28 -1.85
CA GLY A 30 -37.64 -20.00 -2.11
C GLY A 30 -36.95 -19.59 -3.41
N SER A 31 -36.51 -18.34 -3.53
CA SER A 31 -35.63 -17.89 -4.62
C SER A 31 -34.77 -16.73 -4.13
N SER A 32 -33.61 -17.05 -3.54
CA SER A 32 -32.61 -16.04 -3.16
C SER A 32 -31.70 -15.73 -4.35
N PRO A 33 -31.66 -14.50 -4.87
CA PRO A 33 -30.75 -14.09 -5.93
C PRO A 33 -29.50 -13.45 -5.33
N ALA A 34 -28.68 -14.22 -4.62
CA ALA A 34 -27.33 -13.78 -4.24
C ALA A 34 -26.51 -14.96 -3.70
N ALA A 35 -26.34 -16.00 -4.52
CA ALA A 35 -25.18 -16.86 -4.39
C ALA A 35 -23.97 -16.12 -4.99
N HIS A 36 -23.53 -15.04 -4.35
CA HIS A 36 -22.12 -14.68 -4.46
C HIS A 36 -21.42 -15.72 -3.60
N ALA A 37 -20.89 -16.75 -4.25
CA ALA A 37 -20.13 -17.81 -3.60
C ALA A 37 -19.12 -17.13 -2.67
N VAL A 38 -19.27 -17.33 -1.37
CA VAL A 38 -18.14 -17.13 -0.44
C VAL A 38 -17.07 -18.07 -0.99
N PRO A 39 -15.95 -17.54 -1.51
CA PRO A 39 -14.87 -18.40 -1.97
C PRO A 39 -14.50 -19.33 -0.83
N ASP A 40 -14.18 -20.59 -1.14
CA ASP A 40 -13.65 -21.51 -0.14
C ASP A 40 -12.46 -20.83 0.55
N LEU A 41 -12.66 -20.43 1.81
CA LEU A 41 -11.70 -19.65 2.59
C LEU A 41 -10.36 -20.41 2.69
N VAL A 42 -10.43 -21.74 2.72
CA VAL A 42 -9.25 -22.62 2.75
C VAL A 42 -8.49 -22.52 1.43
N ALA A 43 -9.19 -22.54 0.29
CA ALA A 43 -8.58 -22.36 -1.02
C ALA A 43 -7.96 -20.96 -1.17
N GLY A 44 -8.64 -19.91 -0.69
CA GLY A 44 -8.11 -18.55 -0.69
C GLY A 44 -6.87 -18.38 0.21
N GLN A 45 -6.86 -19.01 1.38
CA GLN A 45 -5.70 -19.01 2.28
C GLN A 45 -4.52 -19.75 1.65
N GLN A 46 -4.74 -20.96 1.12
CA GLN A 46 -3.67 -21.73 0.48
C GLN A 46 -3.05 -20.97 -0.69
N LEU A 47 -3.88 -20.30 -1.48
CA LEU A 47 -3.43 -19.47 -2.60
C LEU A 47 -2.52 -18.33 -2.13
N TRP A 48 -2.82 -17.72 -0.97
CA TRP A 48 -1.99 -16.68 -0.37
C TRP A 48 -0.67 -17.23 0.18
N GLU A 49 -0.70 -18.39 0.85
CA GLU A 49 0.51 -19.07 1.32
C GLU A 49 1.44 -19.44 0.16
N ASP A 50 0.88 -19.87 -0.98
CA ASP A 50 1.64 -20.18 -2.19
C ASP A 50 2.31 -18.92 -2.79
N VAL A 51 1.64 -17.76 -2.70
CA VAL A 51 2.21 -16.46 -3.12
C VAL A 51 3.38 -16.07 -2.22
N GLU A 52 3.22 -16.16 -0.90
CA GLU A 52 4.29 -15.87 0.06
C GLU A 52 5.49 -16.80 -0.15
N ALA A 53 5.26 -18.11 -0.29
CA ALA A 53 6.32 -19.08 -0.52
C ALA A 53 7.10 -18.80 -1.82
N ALA A 54 6.40 -18.39 -2.89
CA ALA A 54 7.04 -18.01 -4.15
C ALA A 54 7.88 -16.73 -4.01
N ALA A 55 7.37 -15.73 -3.29
CA ALA A 55 8.10 -14.49 -3.00
C ALA A 55 9.40 -14.77 -2.23
N GLU A 56 9.32 -15.52 -1.14
CA GLU A 56 10.48 -15.90 -0.34
C GLU A 56 11.50 -16.75 -1.13
N ALA A 57 11.01 -17.65 -1.98
CA ALA A 57 11.87 -18.44 -2.85
C ALA A 57 12.61 -17.56 -3.86
N ALA A 58 11.92 -16.60 -4.48
CA ALA A 58 12.52 -15.66 -5.42
C ALA A 58 13.60 -14.80 -4.76
N GLU A 59 13.32 -14.20 -3.59
CA GLU A 59 14.30 -13.40 -2.85
C GLU A 59 15.55 -14.20 -2.47
N ARG A 60 15.39 -15.44 -2.00
CA ARG A 60 16.54 -16.32 -1.71
C ARG A 60 17.38 -16.62 -2.95
N LEU A 61 16.74 -16.80 -4.09
CA LEU A 61 17.42 -17.04 -5.37
C LEU A 61 18.18 -15.79 -5.82
N GLU A 62 17.57 -14.61 -5.75
CA GLU A 62 18.24 -13.34 -6.06
C GLU A 62 19.45 -13.09 -5.17
N ASN A 63 19.29 -13.27 -3.85
CA ASN A 63 20.38 -13.14 -2.87
C ASN A 63 21.53 -14.13 -3.12
N SER A 64 21.25 -15.24 -3.82
CA SER A 64 22.25 -16.24 -4.21
C SER A 64 22.82 -16.01 -5.62
N GLY A 65 22.48 -14.90 -6.29
CA GLY A 65 22.90 -14.59 -7.65
C GLY A 65 22.17 -15.38 -8.74
N ARG A 66 21.07 -16.05 -8.42
CA ARG A 66 20.29 -16.93 -9.32
C ARG A 66 19.05 -16.21 -9.85
N GLY A 67 19.24 -15.00 -10.37
CA GLY A 67 18.14 -14.10 -10.77
C GLY A 67 17.21 -14.67 -11.86
N GLU A 68 17.74 -15.40 -12.86
CA GLU A 68 16.88 -16.03 -13.88
C GLU A 68 15.97 -17.10 -13.28
N GLU A 69 16.43 -17.84 -12.28
CA GLU A 69 15.59 -18.82 -11.59
C GLU A 69 14.51 -18.14 -10.73
N ALA A 70 14.84 -16.99 -10.12
CA ALA A 70 13.86 -16.17 -9.41
C ALA A 70 12.73 -15.69 -10.36
N ILE A 71 13.10 -15.22 -11.55
CA ILE A 71 12.15 -14.81 -12.60
C ILE A 71 11.20 -15.97 -12.95
N GLU A 72 11.73 -17.17 -13.16
CA GLU A 72 10.91 -18.33 -13.52
C GLU A 72 9.97 -18.76 -12.39
N VAL A 73 10.42 -18.75 -11.13
CA VAL A 73 9.57 -19.02 -9.96
C VAL A 73 8.40 -18.03 -9.90
N LEU A 74 8.68 -16.73 -10.07
CA LEU A 74 7.67 -15.68 -10.03
C LEU A 74 6.67 -15.81 -11.18
N LYS A 75 7.13 -16.09 -12.41
CA LYS A 75 6.26 -16.33 -13.57
C LYS A 75 5.35 -17.54 -13.37
N GLN A 76 5.88 -18.64 -12.83
CA GLN A 76 5.09 -19.83 -12.54
C GLN A 76 4.04 -19.57 -11.46
N ALA A 77 4.40 -18.85 -10.39
CA ALA A 77 3.47 -18.48 -9.33
C ALA A 77 2.35 -17.58 -9.85
N LEU A 78 2.68 -16.58 -10.69
CA LEU A 78 1.68 -15.73 -11.36
C LEU A 78 0.73 -16.54 -12.23
N ALA A 79 1.24 -17.49 -13.02
CA ALA A 79 0.41 -18.34 -13.87
C ALA A 79 -0.54 -19.24 -13.05
N ARG A 80 -0.09 -19.76 -11.90
CA ARG A 80 -0.94 -20.52 -10.98
C ARG A 80 -2.02 -19.65 -10.35
N LEU A 81 -1.65 -18.45 -9.92
CA LEU A 81 -2.58 -17.48 -9.33
C LEU A 81 -3.66 -17.05 -10.33
N GLU A 82 -3.27 -16.77 -11.57
CA GLU A 82 -4.19 -16.41 -12.66
C GLU A 82 -5.11 -17.58 -13.01
N ALA A 83 -4.60 -18.81 -13.04
CA ALA A 83 -5.40 -20.02 -13.24
C ALA A 83 -6.39 -20.30 -12.10
N ALA A 84 -6.05 -19.89 -10.87
CA ALA A 84 -6.93 -19.99 -9.70
C ALA A 84 -7.99 -18.87 -9.64
N GLY A 85 -7.99 -17.93 -10.59
CA GLY A 85 -8.92 -16.80 -10.61
C GLY A 85 -8.56 -15.69 -9.63
N GLY A 86 -7.28 -15.59 -9.22
CA GLY A 86 -6.78 -14.45 -8.47
C GLY A 86 -7.01 -13.16 -9.27
N ASP A 87 -7.48 -12.12 -8.59
CA ASP A 87 -7.66 -10.82 -9.22
C ASP A 87 -6.33 -10.10 -9.48
N ASP A 88 -6.36 -9.03 -10.29
CA ASP A 88 -5.16 -8.26 -10.62
C ASP A 88 -4.45 -7.69 -9.37
N PHE A 89 -5.19 -7.46 -8.28
CA PHE A 89 -4.63 -6.94 -7.04
C PHE A 89 -3.88 -8.01 -6.25
N ALA A 90 -4.37 -9.25 -6.24
CA ALA A 90 -3.71 -10.40 -5.64
C ALA A 90 -2.35 -10.70 -6.31
N MET A 91 -2.20 -10.35 -7.60
CA MET A 91 -0.95 -10.53 -8.35
C MET A 91 0.13 -9.48 -8.03
N VAL A 92 -0.23 -8.35 -7.39
CA VAL A 92 0.67 -7.22 -7.15
C VAL A 92 1.98 -7.60 -6.43
N PRO A 93 1.99 -8.42 -5.37
CA PRO A 93 3.24 -8.80 -4.68
C PRO A 93 4.23 -9.49 -5.62
N LEU A 94 3.77 -10.49 -6.39
CA LEU A 94 4.61 -11.24 -7.33
C LEU A 94 5.03 -10.40 -8.54
N LEU A 95 4.15 -9.55 -9.06
CA LEU A 95 4.48 -8.67 -10.18
C LEU A 95 5.54 -7.61 -9.82
N GLN A 96 5.54 -7.10 -8.59
CA GLN A 96 6.57 -6.16 -8.14
C GLN A 96 7.93 -6.83 -7.99
N LEU A 97 7.99 -8.03 -7.41
CA LEU A 97 9.23 -8.80 -7.35
C LEU A 97 9.72 -9.19 -8.75
N LEU A 98 8.81 -9.58 -9.63
CA LEU A 98 9.15 -9.91 -11.01
C LEU A 98 9.69 -8.68 -11.74
N TRP A 99 9.12 -7.51 -11.48
CA TRP A 99 9.62 -6.26 -12.02
C TRP A 99 11.06 -5.98 -11.57
N ASP A 100 11.34 -6.09 -10.27
CA ASP A 100 12.67 -5.87 -9.71
C ASP A 100 13.71 -6.86 -10.29
N ALA A 101 13.35 -8.13 -10.40
CA ALA A 101 14.18 -9.19 -10.99
C ALA A 101 14.48 -8.93 -12.48
N LEU A 102 13.44 -8.64 -13.27
CA LEU A 102 13.57 -8.36 -14.70
C LEU A 102 14.38 -7.09 -14.96
N HIS A 103 14.17 -6.05 -14.15
CA HIS A 103 14.90 -4.80 -14.28
C HIS A 103 16.40 -5.02 -14.02
N SER A 104 16.73 -5.76 -12.96
CA SER A 104 18.10 -6.11 -12.60
C SER A 104 18.79 -6.99 -13.66
N ALA A 105 18.03 -7.86 -14.34
CA ALA A 105 18.51 -8.66 -15.47
C ALA A 105 18.62 -7.88 -16.80
N GLY A 106 18.28 -6.58 -16.84
CA GLY A 106 18.29 -5.77 -18.07
C GLY A 106 17.13 -6.06 -19.03
N ARG A 107 16.12 -6.84 -18.59
CA ARG A 107 14.93 -7.21 -19.39
C ARG A 107 13.87 -6.11 -19.31
N HIS A 108 14.26 -4.87 -19.63
CA HIS A 108 13.50 -3.66 -19.36
C HIS A 108 12.09 -3.64 -19.96
N ARG A 109 11.89 -4.23 -21.13
CA ARG A 109 10.56 -4.28 -21.77
C ARG A 109 9.59 -5.19 -21.02
N GLU A 110 10.06 -6.34 -20.52
CA GLU A 110 9.23 -7.22 -19.69
C GLU A 110 8.97 -6.58 -18.32
N ALA A 111 9.99 -5.92 -17.76
CA ALA A 111 9.86 -5.17 -16.52
C ALA A 111 8.77 -4.09 -16.64
N LEU A 112 8.77 -3.32 -17.73
CA LEU A 112 7.75 -2.30 -18.00
C LEU A 112 6.33 -2.89 -18.04
N LEU A 113 6.14 -4.06 -18.65
CA LEU A 113 4.83 -4.73 -18.68
C LEU A 113 4.37 -5.18 -17.29
N ALA A 114 5.29 -5.72 -16.48
CA ALA A 114 4.97 -6.15 -15.12
C ALA A 114 4.52 -4.95 -14.26
N ILE A 115 5.29 -3.86 -14.25
CA ILE A 115 4.94 -2.69 -13.44
C ILE A 115 3.72 -1.92 -13.97
N ALA A 116 3.44 -1.98 -15.27
CA ALA A 116 2.21 -1.42 -15.83
C ALA A 116 0.96 -2.16 -15.32
N ARG A 117 1.00 -3.49 -15.19
CA ARG A 117 -0.09 -4.27 -14.55
C ARG A 117 -0.26 -3.86 -13.08
N VAL A 118 0.84 -3.72 -12.34
CA VAL A 118 0.79 -3.24 -10.95
C VAL A 118 0.16 -1.84 -10.88
N SER A 119 0.55 -0.92 -11.77
CA SER A 119 0.02 0.45 -11.81
C SER A 119 -1.49 0.46 -12.03
N ALA A 120 -2.01 -0.37 -12.94
CA ALA A 120 -3.44 -0.50 -13.17
C ALA A 120 -4.18 -1.05 -11.93
N ALA A 121 -3.67 -2.12 -11.33
CA ALA A 121 -4.29 -2.76 -10.17
C ALA A 121 -4.30 -1.85 -8.92
N VAL A 122 -3.17 -1.24 -8.60
CA VAL A 122 -3.00 -0.34 -7.45
C VAL A 122 -3.79 0.95 -7.66
N GLY A 123 -3.75 1.52 -8.86
CA GLY A 123 -4.52 2.72 -9.21
C GLY A 123 -6.04 2.50 -9.11
N ALA A 124 -6.54 1.34 -9.54
CA ALA A 124 -7.95 0.98 -9.39
C ALA A 124 -8.36 0.82 -7.91
N ARG A 125 -7.45 0.33 -7.06
CA ARG A 125 -7.73 0.05 -5.65
C ARG A 125 -7.66 1.28 -4.74
N PHE A 126 -6.64 2.12 -4.93
CA PHE A 126 -6.30 3.22 -4.02
C PHE A 126 -6.51 4.61 -4.63
N GLY A 127 -6.69 4.70 -5.95
CA GLY A 127 -6.83 5.97 -6.66
C GLY A 127 -5.49 6.62 -6.99
N ALA A 128 -5.53 7.64 -7.86
CA ALA A 128 -4.33 8.27 -8.41
C ALA A 128 -3.47 9.00 -7.36
N ASP A 129 -4.08 9.61 -6.33
CA ASP A 129 -3.37 10.46 -5.36
C ASP A 129 -2.87 9.70 -4.12
N SER A 130 -3.01 8.37 -4.10
CA SER A 130 -2.51 7.54 -2.99
C SER A 130 -0.98 7.44 -3.01
N ALA A 131 -0.37 7.33 -1.83
CA ALA A 131 1.08 7.13 -1.74
C ALA A 131 1.52 5.84 -2.45
N GLU A 132 0.72 4.78 -2.34
CA GLU A 132 0.94 3.48 -2.97
C GLU A 132 0.97 3.60 -4.50
N THR A 133 -0.04 4.25 -5.08
CA THR A 133 -0.08 4.49 -6.53
C THR A 133 1.12 5.31 -7.00
N GLN A 134 1.53 6.32 -6.22
CA GLN A 134 2.65 7.18 -6.59
C GLN A 134 4.02 6.49 -6.45
N LEU A 135 4.19 5.59 -5.49
CA LEU A 135 5.38 4.72 -5.44
C LEU A 135 5.47 3.85 -6.69
N VAL A 136 4.36 3.29 -7.16
CA VAL A 136 4.31 2.52 -8.41
C VAL A 136 4.55 3.42 -9.64
N SER A 137 4.06 4.66 -9.65
CA SER A 137 4.34 5.64 -10.72
C SER A 137 5.84 5.91 -10.88
N VAL A 138 6.59 6.01 -9.78
CA VAL A 138 8.06 6.14 -9.82
C VAL A 138 8.69 4.91 -10.50
N ARG A 139 8.27 3.71 -10.10
CA ARG A 139 8.72 2.43 -10.66
C ARG A 139 8.40 2.31 -12.17
N LEU A 140 7.20 2.72 -12.57
CA LEU A 140 6.78 2.80 -13.97
C LEU A 140 7.61 3.82 -14.77
N GLY A 141 7.93 4.95 -14.15
CA GLY A 141 8.78 5.99 -14.74
C GLY A 141 10.21 5.51 -15.01
N ILE A 142 10.82 4.80 -14.04
CA ILE A 142 12.13 4.17 -14.19
C ILE A 142 12.13 3.19 -15.36
N SER A 143 11.11 2.35 -15.46
CA SER A 143 10.99 1.34 -16.53
C SER A 143 10.78 1.97 -17.91
N SER A 144 9.99 3.04 -17.97
CA SER A 144 9.75 3.80 -19.20
C SER A 144 11.05 4.44 -19.70
N ALA A 145 11.82 5.06 -18.80
CA ALA A 145 13.12 5.62 -19.12
C ALA A 145 14.11 4.55 -19.61
N ALA A 146 14.16 3.38 -18.95
CA ALA A 146 14.99 2.26 -19.38
C ALA A 146 14.60 1.69 -20.76
N CYS A 147 13.36 1.88 -21.20
CA CYS A 147 12.90 1.55 -22.55
C CYS A 147 13.11 2.69 -23.57
N GLY A 148 13.82 3.78 -23.21
CA GLY A 148 14.09 4.92 -24.07
C GLY A 148 13.00 6.00 -24.08
N GLN A 149 11.93 5.83 -23.28
CA GLN A 149 10.85 6.82 -23.16
C GLN A 149 11.15 7.82 -22.03
N LEU A 150 12.29 8.52 -22.15
CA LEU A 150 12.84 9.35 -21.08
C LEU A 150 11.88 10.43 -20.60
N GLU A 151 11.25 11.18 -21.51
CA GLU A 151 10.34 12.25 -21.16
C GLU A 151 9.11 11.74 -20.39
N ALA A 152 8.47 10.68 -20.90
CA ALA A 152 7.35 10.04 -20.22
C ALA A 152 7.74 9.51 -18.84
N GLY A 153 8.93 8.90 -18.73
CA GLY A 153 9.46 8.38 -17.47
C GLY A 153 9.69 9.48 -16.43
N LEU A 154 10.31 10.58 -16.84
CA LEU A 154 10.55 11.74 -15.96
C LEU A 154 9.26 12.40 -15.52
N ASN A 155 8.26 12.53 -16.41
CA ASN A 155 6.96 13.08 -16.06
C ASN A 155 6.27 12.28 -14.95
N LEU A 156 6.35 10.94 -15.00
CA LEU A 156 5.81 10.08 -13.94
C LEU A 156 6.56 10.27 -12.60
N ILE A 157 7.89 10.32 -12.64
CA ILE A 157 8.72 10.47 -11.42
C ILE A 157 8.50 11.84 -10.77
N TYR A 158 8.56 12.92 -11.55
CA TYR A 158 8.36 14.27 -11.03
C TYR A 158 6.90 14.52 -10.61
N GLY A 159 5.93 13.95 -11.33
CA GLY A 159 4.52 14.01 -10.97
C GLY A 159 4.22 13.34 -9.61
N ALA A 160 4.92 12.26 -9.28
CA ALA A 160 4.75 11.54 -8.01
C ALA A 160 5.32 12.28 -6.79
N THR A 161 6.38 13.07 -6.99
CA THR A 161 7.13 13.73 -5.92
C THR A 161 6.26 14.58 -4.97
N PRO A 162 5.40 15.52 -5.44
CA PRO A 162 4.62 16.38 -4.53
C PRO A 162 3.65 15.57 -3.66
N VAL A 163 3.02 14.53 -4.21
CA VAL A 163 2.08 13.68 -3.47
C VAL A 163 2.80 12.86 -2.40
N LEU A 164 3.96 12.28 -2.72
CA LEU A 164 4.77 11.55 -1.76
C LEU A 164 5.30 12.46 -0.64
N GLN A 165 5.74 13.68 -0.98
CA GLN A 165 6.17 14.67 0.02
C GLN A 165 5.03 15.08 0.96
N HIS A 166 3.83 15.28 0.41
CA HIS A 166 2.64 15.60 1.21
C HIS A 166 2.29 14.46 2.16
N ASN A 167 2.19 13.23 1.66
CA ASN A 167 1.89 12.05 2.47
C ASN A 167 2.94 11.78 3.56
N LEU A 168 4.24 11.94 3.25
CA LEU A 168 5.30 11.80 4.25
C LEU A 168 5.22 12.87 5.34
N THR A 169 4.92 14.11 4.97
CA THR A 169 4.73 15.21 5.92
C THR A 169 3.56 14.92 6.86
N ASN A 170 2.42 14.48 6.31
CA ASN A 170 1.25 14.10 7.10
C ASN A 170 1.55 12.92 8.03
N TRP A 171 2.20 11.86 7.51
CA TRP A 171 2.62 10.73 8.33
C TRP A 171 3.51 11.17 9.49
N ARG A 172 4.49 12.05 9.24
CA ARG A 172 5.35 12.61 10.31
C ARG A 172 4.51 13.33 11.36
N LEU A 173 3.57 14.17 10.97
CA LEU A 173 2.72 14.91 11.92
C LEU A 173 1.83 13.99 12.77
N HIS A 174 1.38 12.86 12.22
CA HIS A 174 0.50 11.92 12.91
C HIS A 174 1.24 10.86 13.73
N CYS A 175 2.46 10.49 13.33
CA CYS A 175 3.28 9.50 14.03
C CYS A 175 4.24 10.12 15.06
N THR A 176 4.45 11.44 15.08
CA THR A 176 5.23 12.15 16.13
C THR A 176 4.36 12.76 17.23
N ALA A 177 3.10 12.34 17.39
CA ALA A 177 2.38 12.55 18.65
C ALA A 177 3.13 11.81 19.80
N PRO A 178 3.36 12.44 20.96
CA PRO A 178 4.43 12.05 21.87
C PRO A 178 4.10 10.75 22.62
N GLN A 179 4.73 9.66 22.22
CA GLN A 179 4.87 8.45 23.04
C GLN A 179 6.34 8.00 23.18
N LEU A 180 7.30 8.86 22.80
CA LEU A 180 8.74 8.55 22.88
C LEU A 180 9.55 9.63 23.62
N GLU A 181 8.99 10.31 24.62
CA GLU A 181 9.77 11.21 25.49
C GLU A 181 10.66 10.48 26.52
N HIS A 182 10.62 9.14 26.60
CA HIS A 182 11.41 8.39 27.58
C HIS A 182 12.65 7.64 27.04
N VAL A 183 12.98 7.73 25.75
CA VAL A 183 14.15 7.03 25.19
C VAL A 183 15.14 8.02 24.57
N ASN A 184 15.62 8.99 25.37
CA ASN A 184 16.88 9.66 25.06
C ASN A 184 17.50 10.39 26.27
N GLN A 185 17.68 9.65 27.37
CA GLN A 185 18.68 10.02 28.37
C GLN A 185 19.87 9.07 28.26
N VAL A 186 20.73 9.31 27.26
CA VAL A 186 22.11 8.82 27.29
C VAL A 186 22.93 9.89 27.99
N PRO A 187 23.55 9.62 29.16
CA PRO A 187 24.40 10.60 29.81
C PRO A 187 25.64 10.86 28.93
N ARG A 188 25.85 12.13 28.55
CA ARG A 188 27.09 12.58 27.91
C ARG A 188 28.23 12.41 28.92
N GLY A 189 29.00 11.34 28.79
CA GLY A 189 30.29 11.22 29.44
C GLY A 189 31.22 12.29 28.90
N GLU A 190 31.65 13.21 29.75
CA GLU A 190 32.71 14.17 29.46
C GLU A 190 34.02 13.40 29.21
N LEU A 191 34.53 13.49 27.98
CA LEU A 191 35.88 13.03 27.65
C LEU A 191 36.88 13.99 28.29
N VAL A 192 37.36 13.65 29.49
CA VAL A 192 38.57 14.24 30.06
C VAL A 192 39.76 13.69 29.29
N LEU A 193 40.38 14.54 28.45
CA LEU A 193 41.66 14.24 27.83
C LEU A 193 42.75 14.34 28.91
N SER A 194 43.29 13.20 29.33
CA SER A 194 44.49 13.15 30.15
C SER A 194 45.72 13.40 29.28
N GLU A 195 46.33 14.58 29.41
CA GLU A 195 47.71 14.82 28.96
C GLU A 195 48.66 13.98 29.83
N SER A 196 49.30 12.99 29.23
CA SER A 196 50.49 12.36 29.78
C SER A 196 51.67 12.70 28.87
N ALA A 197 52.31 13.84 29.13
CA ALA A 197 53.63 14.15 28.63
C ALA A 197 54.66 13.39 29.49
N THR A 198 55.33 12.41 28.88
CA THR A 198 56.51 11.75 29.43
C THR A 198 57.72 12.68 29.34
N GLU A 199 58.38 12.87 30.48
CA GLU A 199 59.69 13.50 30.63
C GLU A 199 60.79 12.76 29.84
N SER A 200 61.62 13.52 29.13
CA SER A 200 63.10 13.38 29.05
C SER A 200 63.70 14.65 28.47
#